data_AF-A0A5C2S5W4-F1
#
_entry.id   AF-A0A5C2S5W4-F1
#
_cell.length_a   1.000
_cell.length_b   1.000
_cell.length_c   1.000
_cell.angle_alpha   90.00
_cell.angle_beta   90.00
_cell.angle_gamma   90.00
#
_symmetry.space_group_name_H-M   'P 1'
#
loop_
_entity.id
_entity.type
_entity.pdbx_description
1 polymer ?
#
loop_
_entity_poly.entity_id
_entity_poly.type
_entity_poly.pdbx_seq_one_letter_code
_entity_poly.pdbx_strand_id
1 'polypeptide(L)'
;MTRLLPVIAFGQWLLALVWLSCVESTLVNITVDNYYRDPLTNTTWVTYTPTNAWKLSLGTACDSCYAHPDPSHTYFRTWNEGVYNPGGGLGSDMYASFDFEGVAVYVYCVIPRAGNVDMRFVLDGQQVGLYSRPPNGTDTYEYNIPVYVNKSLSAGNHTIQVHNGELGGNQSIMLLDYIVYTYVPFSVYHHAPSL
;
A
#
# COMPACT_ATOMS: atom_id res chain seq x y z
N MET A 1 -26.90 70.92 25.96
CA MET A 1 -26.73 70.31 24.62
C MET A 1 -26.01 68.98 24.81
N THR A 2 -26.77 67.92 25.05
CA THR A 2 -26.27 66.56 25.33
C THR A 2 -26.24 65.78 24.02
N ARG A 3 -25.05 65.33 23.59
CA ARG A 3 -24.88 64.47 22.42
C ARG A 3 -25.21 63.02 22.80
N LEU A 4 -26.25 62.46 22.19
CA LEU A 4 -26.51 61.03 22.14
C LEU A 4 -25.64 60.41 21.04
N LEU A 5 -24.79 59.44 21.40
CA LEU A 5 -24.11 58.56 20.46
C LEU A 5 -25.05 57.42 20.05
N PRO A 6 -25.10 57.01 18.77
CA PRO A 6 -25.95 55.90 18.36
C PRO A 6 -25.30 54.57 18.73
N VAL A 7 -26.00 53.78 19.53
CA VAL A 7 -25.71 52.36 19.78
C VAL A 7 -26.22 51.56 18.59
N ILE A 8 -25.46 51.55 17.50
CA ILE A 8 -25.67 50.68 16.34
C ILE A 8 -24.22 50.40 15.87
N ALA A 9 -23.61 49.22 16.02
CA ALA A 9 -24.03 47.94 15.47
C ALA A 9 -23.17 46.81 16.11
N PHE A 10 -23.55 46.28 17.27
CA PHE A 10 -22.88 45.08 17.82
C PHE A 10 -23.61 43.76 17.47
N GLY A 11 -24.75 43.84 16.77
CA GLY A 11 -25.62 42.69 16.50
C GLY A 11 -25.39 41.96 15.17
N GLN A 12 -24.51 42.45 14.27
CA GLN A 12 -24.32 41.85 12.93
C GLN A 12 -23.08 40.95 12.81
N TRP A 13 -22.23 40.87 13.84
CA TRP A 13 -21.01 40.05 13.83
C TRP A 13 -21.21 38.60 14.29
N LEU A 14 -22.43 38.20 14.68
CA LEU A 14 -22.73 36.82 15.11
C LEU A 14 -23.31 35.92 13.99
N LEU A 15 -23.69 36.49 12.84
CA LEU A 15 -24.23 35.72 11.71
C LEU A 15 -23.16 35.25 10.70
N ALA A 16 -21.92 35.73 10.81
CA ALA A 16 -20.82 35.34 9.93
C ALA A 16 -20.11 34.03 10.34
N LEU A 17 -20.38 33.49 11.54
CA LEU A 17 -19.69 32.30 12.07
C LEU A 17 -20.40 30.96 11.78
N VAL A 18 -21.57 30.98 11.12
CA VAL A 18 -22.37 29.76 10.88
C VAL A 18 -22.06 29.08 9.52
N TRP A 19 -21.09 29.57 8.76
CA TRP A 19 -20.67 28.98 7.48
C TRP A 19 -19.28 28.33 7.52
N LEU A 20 -18.85 27.83 8.69
CA LEU A 20 -17.80 26.82 8.76
C LEU A 20 -18.44 25.48 8.38
N SER A 21 -18.67 25.26 7.08
CA SER A 21 -19.02 23.94 6.59
C SER A 21 -17.86 22.99 6.89
N CYS A 22 -18.08 22.06 7.81
CA CYS A 22 -17.17 20.96 8.09
C CYS A 22 -16.87 20.24 6.77
N VAL A 23 -15.63 20.36 6.30
CA VAL A 23 -15.12 19.51 5.24
C VAL A 23 -14.77 18.18 5.87
N GLU A 24 -15.68 17.22 5.77
CA GLU A 24 -15.38 15.84 6.11
C GLU A 24 -14.71 15.20 4.89
N SER A 25 -13.41 14.92 5.00
CA SER A 25 -12.75 14.11 3.98
C SER A 25 -13.02 12.65 4.27
N THR A 26 -13.64 11.96 3.30
CA THR A 26 -13.88 10.52 3.38
C THR A 26 -12.62 9.78 2.96
N LEU A 27 -12.04 8.99 3.86
CA LEU A 27 -10.93 8.11 3.52
C LEU A 27 -11.36 7.01 2.54
N VAL A 28 -10.62 6.83 1.45
CA VAL A 28 -10.93 5.82 0.43
C VAL A 28 -9.75 4.88 0.26
N ASN A 29 -10.02 3.57 0.28
CA ASN A 29 -9.02 2.54 0.04
C ASN A 29 -8.95 2.20 -1.46
N ILE A 30 -7.74 2.24 -2.01
CA ILE A 30 -7.43 1.81 -3.38
C ILE A 30 -6.63 0.52 -3.31
N THR A 31 -7.12 -0.52 -3.98
CA THR A 31 -6.43 -1.81 -4.09
C THR A 31 -5.68 -1.88 -5.41
N VAL A 32 -4.36 -1.97 -5.34
CA VAL A 32 -3.43 -2.05 -6.46
C VAL A 32 -2.93 -3.48 -6.55
N ASP A 33 -3.16 -4.08 -7.71
CA ASP A 33 -2.69 -5.41 -8.04
C ASP A 33 -1.16 -5.48 -8.12
N ASN A 34 -0.58 -6.67 -7.89
CA ASN A 34 0.86 -6.86 -8.02
C ASN A 34 1.39 -6.67 -9.47
N TYR A 35 0.54 -6.65 -10.49
CA TYR A 35 0.91 -6.52 -11.90
C TYR A 35 0.23 -5.35 -12.61
N TYR A 36 -1.07 -5.17 -12.42
CA TYR A 36 -1.80 -4.09 -13.08
C TYR A 36 -1.48 -2.71 -12.50
N ARG A 37 -1.74 -1.68 -13.32
CA ARG A 37 -1.59 -0.28 -12.91
C ARG A 37 -2.56 0.06 -11.79
N ASP A 38 -2.16 1.02 -10.96
CA ASP A 38 -3.03 1.66 -9.98
C ASP A 38 -4.34 2.10 -10.65
N PRO A 39 -5.51 1.58 -10.21
CA PRO A 39 -6.78 1.87 -10.84
C PRO A 39 -7.24 3.32 -10.64
N LEU A 40 -6.69 4.06 -9.67
CA LEU A 40 -7.02 5.47 -9.45
C LEU A 40 -6.22 6.38 -10.40
N THR A 41 -4.90 6.19 -10.46
CA THR A 41 -4.00 7.10 -11.18
C THR A 41 -3.71 6.65 -12.61
N ASN A 42 -3.76 5.34 -12.86
CA ASN A 42 -3.37 4.68 -14.11
C ASN A 42 -1.92 4.99 -14.56
N THR A 43 -1.07 5.50 -13.65
CA THR A 43 0.31 5.91 -13.96
C THR A 43 1.35 5.14 -13.16
N THR A 44 1.03 4.66 -11.95
CA THR A 44 1.92 3.86 -11.12
C THR A 44 1.53 2.37 -11.16
N TRP A 45 2.47 1.49 -10.83
CA TRP A 45 2.29 0.04 -10.71
C TRP A 45 3.40 -0.53 -9.81
N VAL A 46 3.24 -1.76 -9.33
CA VAL A 46 4.29 -2.41 -8.54
C VAL A 46 5.48 -2.75 -9.43
N THR A 47 6.66 -2.27 -9.05
CA THR A 47 7.93 -2.56 -9.73
C THR A 47 8.76 -3.56 -8.95
N TYR A 48 9.64 -4.28 -9.64
CA TYR A 48 10.37 -5.41 -9.07
C TYR A 48 11.86 -5.33 -9.41
N THR A 49 12.70 -5.41 -8.39
CA THR A 49 14.15 -5.28 -8.50
C THR A 49 14.83 -6.51 -7.89
N PRO A 50 15.86 -7.08 -8.57
CA PRO A 50 16.10 -6.96 -10.00
C PRO A 50 14.99 -7.69 -10.78
N THR A 51 14.51 -7.12 -11.89
CA THR A 51 13.29 -7.59 -12.56
C THR A 51 13.33 -9.07 -12.97
N ASN A 52 14.50 -9.59 -13.34
CA ASN A 52 14.68 -10.99 -13.75
C ASN A 52 14.76 -12.00 -12.59
N ALA A 53 14.73 -11.55 -11.33
CA ALA A 53 14.62 -12.42 -10.16
C ALA A 53 13.16 -12.73 -9.77
N TRP A 54 12.20 -12.03 -10.38
CA TRP A 54 10.78 -12.13 -10.05
C TRP A 54 10.02 -12.86 -11.15
N LYS A 55 9.08 -13.70 -10.74
CA LYS A 55 8.29 -14.55 -11.64
C LYS A 55 6.81 -14.24 -11.49
N LEU A 56 6.25 -13.64 -12.54
CA LEU A 56 4.84 -13.31 -12.62
C LEU A 56 3.99 -14.54 -12.98
N SER A 57 2.89 -14.70 -12.26
CA SER A 57 1.82 -15.66 -12.58
C SER A 57 0.54 -14.93 -12.97
N LEU A 58 -0.13 -15.38 -14.03
CA LEU A 58 -1.35 -14.77 -14.60
C LEU A 58 -2.46 -15.81 -14.74
N GLY A 59 -3.26 -16.02 -13.70
CA GLY A 59 -4.35 -17.00 -13.67
C GLY A 59 -3.90 -18.45 -13.53
N THR A 60 -2.62 -18.73 -13.73
CA THR A 60 -1.95 -20.01 -13.52
C THR A 60 -0.55 -19.73 -13.00
N ALA A 61 -0.05 -20.62 -12.13
CA ALA A 61 1.33 -20.56 -11.67
C ALA A 61 2.31 -20.61 -12.85
N CYS A 62 3.39 -19.85 -12.75
CA CYS A 62 4.45 -19.93 -13.73
C CYS A 62 5.15 -21.32 -13.67
N ASP A 63 5.51 -21.90 -14.80
CA ASP A 63 6.06 -23.27 -14.86
C ASP A 63 7.36 -23.46 -14.05
N SER A 64 8.10 -22.37 -13.85
CA SER A 64 9.37 -22.38 -13.10
C SER A 64 9.23 -21.92 -11.65
N CYS A 65 8.01 -21.60 -11.20
CA CYS A 65 7.76 -21.11 -9.84
C CYS A 65 7.94 -22.24 -8.83
N TYR A 66 8.36 -21.91 -7.61
CA TYR A 66 8.41 -22.88 -6.52
C TYR A 66 7.05 -23.07 -5.88
N ALA A 67 6.27 -22.00 -5.76
CA ALA A 67 4.94 -21.98 -5.18
C ALA A 67 3.85 -21.98 -6.24
N HIS A 68 2.79 -22.76 -5.98
CA HIS A 68 1.64 -22.94 -6.86
C HIS A 68 0.33 -22.70 -6.07
N PRO A 69 0.10 -21.48 -5.56
CA PRO A 69 -1.16 -21.17 -4.88
C PRO A 69 -2.35 -21.30 -5.84
N ASP A 70 -3.54 -21.50 -5.29
CA ASP A 70 -4.79 -21.51 -6.04
C ASP A 70 -5.13 -20.08 -6.51
N PRO A 71 -5.13 -19.82 -7.83
CA PRO A 71 -5.39 -18.48 -8.38
C PRO A 71 -6.77 -17.93 -8.03
N SER A 72 -7.74 -18.78 -7.67
CA SER A 72 -9.09 -18.32 -7.31
C SER A 72 -9.14 -17.54 -5.98
N HIS A 73 -8.06 -17.61 -5.19
CA HIS A 73 -7.94 -16.95 -3.90
C HIS A 73 -6.98 -15.74 -3.92
N THR A 74 -6.40 -15.39 -5.07
CA THR A 74 -5.54 -14.20 -5.22
C THR A 74 -6.28 -13.07 -5.92
N TYR A 75 -5.88 -11.83 -5.65
CA TYR A 75 -6.45 -10.66 -6.30
C TYR A 75 -6.12 -10.69 -7.79
N PHE A 76 -7.15 -10.46 -8.63
CA PHE A 76 -7.10 -10.64 -10.08
C PHE A 76 -6.48 -11.96 -10.59
N ARG A 77 -6.41 -12.99 -9.76
CA ARG A 77 -5.76 -14.27 -10.08
C ARG A 77 -4.27 -14.11 -10.43
N THR A 78 -3.64 -13.07 -9.92
CA THR A 78 -2.23 -12.73 -10.17
C THR A 78 -1.43 -12.83 -8.88
N TRP A 79 -0.13 -13.09 -9.01
CA TRP A 79 0.85 -12.93 -7.94
C TRP A 79 2.25 -12.85 -8.56
N ASN A 80 3.21 -12.30 -7.81
CA ASN A 80 4.61 -12.28 -8.20
C ASN A 80 5.46 -13.03 -7.18
N GLU A 81 6.17 -14.06 -7.64
CA GLU A 81 7.08 -14.87 -6.83
C GLU A 81 8.49 -14.28 -6.87
N GLY A 82 9.05 -14.03 -5.69
CA GLY A 82 10.47 -13.79 -5.48
C GLY A 82 11.07 -14.85 -4.57
N VAL A 83 12.25 -15.34 -4.89
CA VAL A 83 13.02 -16.24 -4.01
C VAL A 83 14.36 -15.61 -3.67
N TYR A 84 14.49 -15.18 -2.42
CA TYR A 84 15.72 -14.68 -1.86
C TYR A 84 16.70 -15.83 -1.69
N ASN A 85 17.94 -15.63 -2.14
CA ASN A 85 19.01 -16.62 -2.07
C ASN A 85 20.23 -16.02 -1.34
N PRO A 86 20.56 -16.48 -0.12
CA PRO A 86 21.69 -15.93 0.63
C PRO A 86 23.05 -16.28 0.02
N GLY A 87 23.10 -17.30 -0.84
CA GLY A 87 24.32 -17.69 -1.56
C GLY A 87 24.74 -16.72 -2.67
N GLY A 88 24.02 -15.63 -2.90
CA GLY A 88 24.32 -14.64 -3.94
C GLY A 88 23.46 -14.77 -5.19
N GLY A 89 23.80 -14.00 -6.22
CA GLY A 89 23.11 -13.98 -7.51
C GLY A 89 21.96 -12.97 -7.57
N LEU A 90 21.04 -13.17 -8.51
CA LEU A 90 19.93 -12.22 -8.75
C LEU A 90 18.97 -12.10 -7.56
N GLY A 91 18.93 -13.09 -6.66
CA GLY A 91 18.06 -13.11 -5.49
C GLY A 91 18.73 -12.65 -4.18
N SER A 92 19.91 -12.04 -4.20
CA SER A 92 20.61 -11.65 -2.96
C SER A 92 20.27 -10.25 -2.42
N ASP A 93 19.60 -9.43 -3.24
CA ASP A 93 19.01 -8.14 -2.86
C ASP A 93 17.81 -7.93 -3.77
N MET A 94 16.61 -8.20 -3.26
CA MET A 94 15.40 -8.15 -4.07
C MET A 94 14.23 -7.54 -3.32
N TYR A 95 13.47 -6.69 -4.02
CA TYR A 95 12.29 -6.05 -3.46
C TYR A 95 11.25 -5.72 -4.52
N ALA A 96 10.00 -5.65 -4.08
CA ALA A 96 8.93 -4.97 -4.80
C ALA A 96 8.83 -3.52 -4.30
N SER A 97 8.53 -2.56 -5.18
CA SER A 97 8.40 -1.15 -4.84
C SER A 97 7.12 -0.56 -5.44
N PHE A 98 6.43 0.27 -4.66
CA PHE A 98 5.22 0.96 -5.09
C PHE A 98 5.15 2.38 -4.53
N ASP A 99 4.81 3.32 -5.41
CA ASP A 99 4.65 4.73 -5.09
C ASP A 99 3.16 5.08 -5.00
N PHE A 100 2.77 5.79 -3.94
CA PHE A 100 1.39 6.19 -3.70
C PHE A 100 1.30 7.55 -3.00
N GLU A 101 0.16 8.22 -3.16
CA GLU A 101 -0.19 9.41 -2.40
C GLU A 101 -1.30 9.04 -1.41
N GLY A 102 -1.05 9.13 -0.10
CA GLY A 102 -2.01 8.63 0.88
C GLY A 102 -1.67 8.88 2.33
N VAL A 103 -2.45 8.23 3.20
CA VAL A 103 -2.38 8.31 4.68
C VAL A 103 -2.31 6.94 5.34
N ALA A 104 -2.38 5.85 4.58
CA ALA A 104 -2.19 4.49 5.07
C ALA A 104 -1.76 3.56 3.94
N VAL A 105 -1.09 2.47 4.28
CA VAL A 105 -0.69 1.41 3.36
C VAL A 105 -0.75 0.03 4.02
N TYR A 106 -1.15 -0.97 3.25
CA TYR A 106 -1.31 -2.36 3.65
C TYR A 106 -0.75 -3.25 2.55
N VAL A 107 0.15 -4.17 2.90
CA VAL A 107 0.75 -5.11 1.94
C VAL A 107 0.18 -6.50 2.22
N TYR A 108 -0.34 -7.14 1.18
CA TYR A 108 -0.93 -8.46 1.27
C TYR A 108 -0.14 -9.47 0.43
N CYS A 109 0.18 -10.59 1.06
CA CYS A 109 0.89 -11.70 0.43
C CYS A 109 0.12 -13.00 0.59
N VAL A 110 0.40 -13.95 -0.29
CA VAL A 110 0.12 -15.36 -0.06
C VAL A 110 1.29 -15.97 0.71
N ILE A 111 1.02 -16.67 1.80
CA ILE A 111 2.04 -17.30 2.64
C ILE A 111 2.09 -18.80 2.34
N PRO A 112 3.12 -19.29 1.65
CA PRO A 112 3.35 -20.72 1.50
C PRO A 112 3.83 -21.31 2.83
N ARG A 113 3.33 -22.48 3.20
CA ARG A 113 3.66 -23.13 4.48
C ARG A 113 4.81 -24.14 4.39
N ALA A 114 5.16 -24.56 3.17
CA ALA A 114 6.33 -25.37 2.89
C ALA A 114 7.64 -24.55 2.83
N GLY A 115 7.56 -23.24 2.60
CA GLY A 115 8.71 -22.34 2.46
C GLY A 115 8.91 -21.42 3.67
N ASN A 116 10.15 -20.96 3.87
CA ASN A 116 10.43 -19.88 4.81
C ASN A 116 10.01 -18.54 4.20
N VAL A 117 9.36 -17.70 4.98
CA VAL A 117 9.00 -16.33 4.60
C VAL A 117 9.74 -15.38 5.52
N ASP A 118 10.40 -14.39 4.93
CA ASP A 118 11.13 -13.37 5.66
C ASP A 118 11.11 -12.09 4.84
N MET A 119 10.62 -10.99 5.41
CA MET A 119 10.43 -9.73 4.71
C MET A 119 10.79 -8.57 5.63
N ARG A 120 11.41 -7.54 5.05
CA ARG A 120 11.56 -6.23 5.68
C ARG A 120 10.87 -5.15 4.85
N PHE A 121 10.31 -4.17 5.54
CA PHE A 121 9.55 -3.08 4.91
C PHE A 121 10.31 -1.79 5.05
N VAL A 122 10.49 -1.09 3.93
CA VAL A 122 11.13 0.23 3.88
C VAL A 122 10.11 1.22 3.36
N LEU A 123 9.74 2.19 4.18
CA LEU A 123 8.86 3.29 3.80
C LEU A 123 9.67 4.57 3.78
N ASP A 124 9.66 5.28 2.66
CA ASP A 124 10.38 6.55 2.47
C ASP A 124 11.87 6.47 2.82
N GLY A 125 12.49 5.34 2.50
CA GLY A 125 13.91 5.06 2.77
C GLY A 125 14.22 4.61 4.20
N GLN A 126 13.24 4.52 5.09
CA GLN A 126 13.41 4.04 6.47
C GLN A 126 12.81 2.65 6.66
N GLN A 127 13.54 1.76 7.34
CA GLN A 127 12.98 0.47 7.73
C GLN A 127 11.90 0.67 8.79
N VAL A 128 10.68 0.20 8.51
CA VAL A 128 9.49 0.43 9.32
C VAL A 128 8.83 -0.85 9.84
N GLY A 129 9.32 -2.02 9.43
CA GLY A 129 8.75 -3.29 9.89
C GLY A 129 9.51 -4.50 9.38
N LEU A 130 9.21 -5.64 10.02
CA LEU A 130 9.65 -6.96 9.66
C LEU A 130 8.45 -7.91 9.67
N TYR A 131 8.47 -8.93 8.82
CA TYR A 131 7.52 -10.03 8.84
C TYR A 131 8.27 -11.32 8.56
N SER A 132 8.25 -12.26 9.50
CA SER A 132 8.85 -13.57 9.31
C SER A 132 7.89 -14.67 9.70
N ARG A 133 7.96 -15.77 8.94
CA ARG A 133 7.15 -16.95 9.19
C ARG A 133 7.92 -18.21 8.77
N PRO A 134 8.28 -19.08 9.73
CA PRO A 134 8.98 -20.30 9.40
C PRO A 134 8.07 -21.30 8.68
N PRO A 135 8.67 -22.22 7.90
CA PRO A 135 7.92 -23.32 7.29
C PRO A 135 7.39 -24.25 8.38
N ASN A 136 6.22 -24.84 8.15
CA ASN A 136 5.70 -25.96 8.96
C ASN A 136 5.72 -27.30 8.19
N GLY A 137 6.20 -27.30 6.95
CA GLY A 137 6.31 -28.47 6.09
C GLY A 137 5.02 -28.89 5.37
N THR A 138 3.91 -28.13 5.49
CA THR A 138 2.67 -28.43 4.76
C THR A 138 2.64 -27.72 3.41
N ASP A 139 2.18 -28.41 2.37
CA ASP A 139 1.96 -27.82 1.05
C ASP A 139 0.62 -27.07 0.99
N THR A 140 0.46 -26.11 1.90
CA THR A 140 -0.74 -25.28 2.05
C THR A 140 -0.38 -23.81 1.92
N TYR A 141 -1.37 -23.01 1.57
CA TYR A 141 -1.22 -21.58 1.36
C TYR A 141 -2.22 -20.83 2.23
N GLU A 142 -1.78 -19.72 2.83
CA GLU A 142 -2.65 -18.77 3.51
C GLU A 142 -2.76 -17.49 2.67
N TYR A 143 -3.98 -17.11 2.32
CA TYR A 143 -4.27 -16.01 1.40
C TYR A 143 -4.70 -14.75 2.15
N ASN A 144 -4.59 -13.60 1.50
CA ASN A 144 -5.00 -12.30 2.06
C ASN A 144 -4.33 -11.99 3.40
N ILE A 145 -3.06 -12.38 3.57
CA ILE A 145 -2.33 -12.14 4.82
C ILE A 145 -1.74 -10.74 4.80
N PRO A 146 -2.14 -9.84 5.73
CA PRO A 146 -1.55 -8.53 5.85
C PRO A 146 -0.15 -8.65 6.49
N VAL A 147 0.90 -8.63 5.66
CA VAL A 147 2.28 -8.76 6.11
C VAL A 147 2.86 -7.44 6.62
N TYR A 148 2.29 -6.32 6.18
CA TYR A 148 2.58 -5.00 6.71
C TYR A 148 1.32 -4.14 6.72
N VAL A 149 1.15 -3.37 7.80
CA VAL A 149 0.03 -2.45 7.98
C VAL A 149 0.53 -1.18 8.63
N ASN A 150 0.31 -0.05 7.97
CA ASN A 150 0.49 1.27 8.55
C ASN A 150 -0.77 2.10 8.31
N LYS A 151 -1.51 2.40 9.38
CA LYS A 151 -2.81 3.08 9.32
C LYS A 151 -2.72 4.59 9.47
N SER A 152 -1.52 5.14 9.71
CA SER A 152 -1.35 6.54 10.11
C SER A 152 -0.04 7.10 9.56
N LEU A 153 -0.05 7.44 8.28
CA LEU A 153 0.98 8.20 7.60
C LEU A 153 0.62 9.68 7.54
N SER A 154 1.62 10.55 7.47
CA SER A 154 1.42 11.93 7.07
C SER A 154 0.83 11.97 5.66
N ALA A 155 -0.17 12.82 5.40
CA ALA A 155 -0.68 12.96 4.04
C ALA A 155 0.43 13.40 3.08
N GLY A 156 0.61 12.66 1.99
CA GLY A 156 1.57 13.00 0.94
C GLY A 156 1.99 11.80 0.11
N ASN A 157 3.06 12.01 -0.66
CA ASN A 157 3.67 10.96 -1.47
C ASN A 157 4.56 10.07 -0.62
N HIS A 158 4.45 8.77 -0.85
CA HIS A 158 5.19 7.74 -0.16
C HIS A 158 5.69 6.69 -1.13
N THR A 159 6.81 6.06 -0.78
CA THR A 159 7.33 4.87 -1.46
C THR A 159 7.45 3.74 -0.45
N ILE A 160 6.72 2.65 -0.68
CA ILE A 160 6.86 1.40 0.08
C ILE A 160 7.70 0.41 -0.73
N GLN A 161 8.73 -0.14 -0.08
CA GLN A 161 9.48 -1.28 -0.59
C GLN A 161 9.29 -2.49 0.31
N VAL A 162 8.99 -3.63 -0.31
CA VAL A 162 8.85 -4.94 0.32
C VAL A 162 10.04 -5.78 -0.10
N HIS A 163 11.03 -5.87 0.78
CA HIS A 163 12.24 -6.64 0.55
C HIS A 163 12.01 -8.09 0.97
N ASN A 164 12.44 -9.03 0.14
CA ASN A 164 12.39 -10.46 0.46
C ASN A 164 13.75 -10.91 0.98
N GLY A 165 13.75 -11.50 2.18
CA GLY A 165 14.92 -11.95 2.90
C GLY A 165 15.70 -10.82 3.57
N GLU A 166 16.73 -11.23 4.31
CA GLU A 166 17.70 -10.36 4.95
C GLU A 166 19.10 -10.76 4.53
N LEU A 167 20.03 -9.79 4.40
CA LEU A 167 21.40 -10.08 4.01
C LEU A 167 22.07 -11.04 5.01
N GLY A 168 22.46 -12.22 4.52
CA GLY A 168 23.04 -13.27 5.36
C GLY A 168 22.02 -14.11 6.13
N GLY A 169 20.72 -13.88 5.89
CA GLY A 169 19.62 -14.68 6.42
C GLY A 169 19.41 -16.01 5.69
N ASN A 170 18.31 -16.68 5.99
CA ASN A 170 17.93 -17.91 5.31
C ASN A 170 17.30 -17.62 3.94
N GLN A 171 17.28 -18.61 3.05
CA GLN A 171 16.46 -18.55 1.83
C GLN A 171 15.01 -18.24 2.22
N SER A 172 14.35 -17.35 1.47
CA SER A 172 12.95 -16.99 1.72
C SER A 172 12.18 -16.81 0.43
N ILE A 173 10.88 -17.09 0.49
CA ILE A 173 9.95 -16.94 -0.63
C ILE A 173 8.93 -15.85 -0.30
N MET A 174 8.64 -15.00 -1.29
CA MET A 174 7.63 -13.96 -1.22
C MET A 174 6.67 -14.13 -2.39
N LEU A 175 5.38 -14.19 -2.10
CA LEU A 175 4.30 -14.20 -3.09
C LEU A 175 3.45 -12.95 -2.88
N LEU A 176 3.82 -11.86 -3.54
CA LEU A 176 3.07 -10.60 -3.43
C LEU A 176 1.77 -10.71 -4.23
N ASP A 177 0.65 -10.39 -3.58
CA ASP A 177 -0.70 -10.50 -4.14
C ASP A 177 -1.25 -9.10 -4.49
N TYR A 178 -1.35 -8.20 -3.51
CA TYR A 178 -1.78 -6.82 -3.75
C TYR A 178 -1.33 -5.87 -2.65
N ILE A 179 -1.40 -4.57 -2.95
CA ILE A 179 -1.16 -3.49 -2.00
C ILE A 179 -2.42 -2.64 -1.91
N VAL A 180 -2.82 -2.24 -0.72
CA VAL A 180 -3.89 -1.26 -0.51
C VAL A 180 -3.27 0.01 0.04
N TYR A 181 -3.62 1.16 -0.52
CA TYR A 181 -3.36 2.45 0.12
C TYR A 181 -4.66 3.19 0.40
N THR A 182 -4.64 4.05 1.42
CA THR A 182 -5.78 4.93 1.73
C THR A 182 -5.42 6.34 1.30
N TYR A 183 -6.23 6.97 0.45
CA TYR A 183 -6.05 8.37 0.07
C TYR A 183 -7.18 9.26 0.60
N VAL A 184 -6.92 10.57 0.56
CA VAL A 184 -7.80 11.64 1.03
C VAL A 184 -8.31 12.37 -0.22
N PRO A 185 -9.53 12.11 -0.70
CA PRO A 185 -10.11 12.85 -1.81
C PRO A 185 -10.24 14.33 -1.44
N PHE A 186 -9.88 15.22 -2.37
CA PHE A 186 -10.23 16.62 -2.25
C PHE A 186 -11.76 16.76 -2.28
N SER A 187 -12.34 17.36 -1.24
CA SER A 187 -13.76 17.70 -1.23
C SER A 187 -13.98 18.85 -2.22
N VAL A 188 -14.70 18.57 -3.32
CA VAL A 188 -15.04 19.57 -4.33
C VAL A 188 -16.06 20.54 -3.73
N TYR A 189 -15.60 21.72 -3.30
CA TYR A 189 -16.49 22.89 -3.34
C TYR A 189 -16.55 23.33 -4.80
N HIS A 190 -17.66 23.00 -5.48
CA HIS A 190 -18.04 23.78 -6.64
C HIS A 190 -18.27 25.20 -6.16
N HIS A 191 -17.34 26.10 -6.50
CA HIS A 191 -17.64 27.52 -6.54
C HIS A 191 -18.85 27.69 -7.47
N ALA A 192 -20.02 27.94 -6.88
CA ALA A 192 -21.11 28.55 -7.63
C ALA A 192 -20.57 29.88 -8.17
N PRO A 193 -20.59 30.12 -9.49
CA PRO A 193 -20.21 31.42 -10.02
C PRO A 193 -21.19 32.44 -9.46
N SER A 194 -20.65 33.43 -8.74
CA SER A 194 -21.40 34.63 -8.38
C SER A 194 -21.78 35.36 -9.66
N LEU A 195 -23.08 35.39 -9.97
CA LEU A 195 -23.69 36.39 -10.84
C LEU A 195 -23.84 37.71 -10.07
#